data_AF-A0AAW7QKE7-F1
#
_entry.id   AF-A0AAW7QKE7-F1
#
_cell.length_a   1.000
_cell.length_b   1.000
_cell.length_c   1.000
_cell.angle_alpha   90.00
_cell.angle_beta   90.00
_cell.angle_gamma   90.00
#
_symmetry.space_group_name_H-M   'P 1'
#
loop_
_entity.id
_entity.type
_entity.pdbx_description
1 polymer ?
#
loop_
_entity_poly.entity_id
_entity_poly.type
_entity_poly.pdbx_seq_one_letter_code
_entity_poly.pdbx_strand_id
1 'polypeptide(L)'
;MAVSYARARLTTEDDRRYRAYVETFKLQRKNQKAIRPPRQRDIFGGQAEAALRDWLAARLPLDERRILEYEERRNRTAQMKYRELDALAIVDNVAWVFEIKASRTASALRRAVAQLNETRQILHLLFHRVGVTILLVDTGIPADTAAADALMMSERPPPRRPEPLAEVLAALPQLRLISDLNARSEADDQVNLLLFSVDDIIALVGAEHLALNWEEDDMFDDSELEPPPPASLFASSGDDDDDDDNPLAAALRKAGLR
;
A
#
# COMPACT_ATOMS: atom_id res chain seq x y z
N MET A 1 -1.58 25.08 -1.23
CA MET A 1 -2.59 24.96 -0.15
C MET A 1 -2.44 23.60 0.50
N ALA A 2 -2.50 23.51 1.83
CA ALA A 2 -2.20 22.28 2.56
C ALA A 2 -3.45 21.37 2.68
N VAL A 3 -3.23 20.06 2.55
CA VAL A 3 -4.22 19.04 2.91
C VAL A 3 -4.35 19.03 4.44
N SER A 4 -5.57 18.86 4.95
CA SER A 4 -5.79 18.66 6.39
C SER A 4 -6.70 17.46 6.64
N TYR A 5 -6.51 16.81 7.78
CA TYR A 5 -7.25 15.61 8.17
C TYR A 5 -8.12 15.91 9.40
N ALA A 6 -9.29 15.27 9.46
CA ALA A 6 -10.21 15.39 10.58
C ALA A 6 -10.99 14.08 10.80
N ARG A 7 -11.70 13.99 11.93
CA ARG A 7 -12.68 12.92 12.21
C ARG A 7 -12.12 11.50 12.01
N ALA A 8 -10.86 11.29 12.38
CA ALA A 8 -10.26 9.98 12.30
C ALA A 8 -10.97 9.00 13.25
N ARG A 9 -11.12 7.75 12.85
CA ARG A 9 -11.38 6.63 13.76
C ARG A 9 -10.73 5.36 13.24
N LEU A 10 -10.42 4.46 14.17
CA LEU A 10 -10.06 3.09 13.86
C LEU A 10 -11.29 2.20 13.98
N THR A 11 -11.48 1.32 13.01
CA THR A 11 -12.59 0.36 12.97
C THR A 11 -12.14 -0.96 12.38
N THR A 12 -12.97 -2.00 12.51
CA THR A 12 -12.72 -3.32 11.93
C THR A 12 -13.29 -3.43 10.52
N GLU A 13 -12.92 -4.50 9.83
CA GLU A 13 -13.43 -4.87 8.50
C GLU A 13 -14.96 -5.13 8.48
N ASP A 14 -15.55 -5.44 9.63
CA ASP A 14 -17.00 -5.64 9.78
C ASP A 14 -17.82 -4.35 9.83
N ASP A 15 -17.16 -3.18 9.87
CA ASP A 15 -17.86 -1.90 9.95
C ASP A 15 -18.78 -1.67 8.75
N ARG A 16 -20.05 -1.32 9.06
CA ARG A 16 -21.08 -1.16 8.04
C ARG A 16 -20.73 -0.10 6.99
N ARG A 17 -20.07 1.00 7.37
CA ARG A 17 -19.70 2.08 6.44
C ARG A 17 -18.55 1.65 5.54
N TYR A 18 -17.55 1.01 6.12
CA TYR A 18 -16.43 0.45 5.36
C TYR A 18 -16.89 -0.64 4.39
N ARG A 19 -17.76 -1.57 4.81
CA ARG A 19 -18.34 -2.58 3.91
C ARG A 19 -19.12 -1.96 2.74
N ALA A 20 -19.92 -0.93 2.99
CA ALA A 20 -20.63 -0.22 1.93
C ALA A 20 -19.67 0.47 0.95
N TYR A 21 -18.60 1.08 1.45
CA TYR A 21 -17.52 1.66 0.65
C TYR A 21 -16.85 0.61 -0.25
N VAL A 22 -16.45 -0.53 0.30
CA VAL A 22 -15.81 -1.64 -0.44
C VAL A 22 -16.74 -2.18 -1.53
N GLU A 23 -18.03 -2.39 -1.25
CA GLU A 23 -18.97 -2.86 -2.26
C GLU A 23 -19.16 -1.85 -3.41
N THR A 24 -19.20 -0.56 -3.09
CA THR A 24 -19.27 0.50 -4.10
C THR A 24 -18.03 0.51 -4.97
N PHE A 25 -16.84 0.35 -4.36
CA PHE A 25 -15.57 0.28 -5.05
C PHE A 25 -15.46 -0.96 -5.96
N LYS A 26 -15.90 -2.13 -5.49
CA LYS A 26 -15.96 -3.36 -6.29
C LYS A 26 -16.85 -3.20 -7.52
N LEU A 27 -18.02 -2.56 -7.38
CA LEU A 27 -18.93 -2.31 -8.50
C LEU A 27 -18.28 -1.39 -9.54
N GLN A 28 -17.64 -0.30 -9.12
CA GLN A 28 -16.90 0.60 -10.01
C GLN A 28 -15.77 -0.14 -10.75
N ARG A 29 -14.99 -0.97 -10.05
CA ARG A 29 -13.90 -1.75 -10.66
C ARG A 29 -14.38 -2.79 -11.68
N LYS A 30 -15.46 -3.53 -11.38
CA LYS A 30 -16.05 -4.50 -12.31
C LYS A 30 -16.47 -3.85 -13.62
N ASN A 31 -16.91 -2.59 -13.56
CA ASN A 31 -17.34 -1.84 -14.74
C ASN A 31 -16.16 -1.27 -15.56
N GLN A 32 -14.93 -1.30 -15.05
CA GLN A 32 -13.78 -0.59 -15.63
C GLN A 32 -12.60 -1.46 -16.10
N LYS A 33 -12.55 -2.77 -15.82
CA LYS A 33 -11.38 -3.60 -16.18
C LYS A 33 -11.73 -4.98 -16.76
N ALA A 34 -11.02 -5.35 -17.83
CA ALA A 34 -10.68 -6.74 -18.11
C ALA A 34 -9.86 -7.28 -16.91
N ILE A 35 -10.39 -8.26 -16.20
CA ILE A 35 -9.77 -8.83 -15.00
C ILE A 35 -8.64 -9.76 -15.46
N ARG A 36 -7.40 -9.29 -15.42
CA ARG A 36 -6.21 -10.15 -15.58
C ARG A 36 -6.07 -11.00 -14.30
N PRO A 37 -5.72 -12.29 -14.39
CA PRO A 37 -5.37 -13.08 -13.21
C PRO A 37 -4.17 -12.44 -12.47
N PRO A 38 -4.12 -12.55 -11.13
CA PRO A 38 -2.99 -12.04 -10.34
C PRO A 38 -1.70 -12.77 -10.71
N ARG A 39 -0.58 -12.04 -10.72
CA ARG A 39 0.75 -12.65 -10.93
C ARG A 39 1.13 -13.46 -9.68
N GLN A 40 1.87 -14.54 -9.83
CA GLN A 40 2.54 -15.31 -8.77
C GLN A 40 3.28 -14.39 -7.79
N ARG A 41 3.93 -13.33 -8.29
CA ARG A 41 4.58 -12.34 -7.42
C ARG A 41 3.58 -11.55 -6.55
N ASP A 42 2.40 -11.23 -7.09
CA ASP A 42 1.32 -10.59 -6.31
C ASP A 42 0.78 -11.57 -5.25
N ILE A 43 0.67 -12.86 -5.62
CA ILE A 43 0.25 -13.94 -4.71
C ILE A 43 1.26 -14.09 -3.57
N PHE A 44 2.56 -14.16 -3.88
CA PHE A 44 3.61 -14.20 -2.86
C PHE A 44 3.59 -12.98 -1.96
N GLY A 45 3.38 -11.78 -2.52
CA GLY A 45 3.24 -10.55 -1.73
C GLY A 45 2.19 -10.68 -0.63
N GLY A 46 1.00 -11.22 -0.97
CA GLY A 46 -0.05 -11.47 0.01
C GLY A 46 0.28 -12.59 1.00
N GLN A 47 0.97 -13.65 0.57
CA GLN A 47 1.41 -14.73 1.46
C GLN A 47 2.48 -14.27 2.44
N ALA A 48 3.45 -13.49 1.99
CA ALA A 48 4.50 -12.91 2.81
C ALA A 48 3.93 -11.90 3.82
N GLU A 49 2.93 -11.10 3.41
CA GLU A 49 2.17 -10.23 4.31
C GLU A 49 1.48 -11.03 5.42
N ALA A 50 0.74 -12.08 5.06
CA ALA A 50 0.08 -12.96 6.03
C ALA A 50 1.08 -13.60 7.01
N ALA A 51 2.18 -14.17 6.48
CA ALA A 51 3.22 -14.79 7.28
C ALA A 51 3.86 -13.81 8.28
N LEU A 52 4.19 -12.60 7.84
CA LEU A 52 4.80 -11.59 8.69
C LEU A 52 3.80 -11.01 9.71
N ARG A 53 2.52 -10.94 9.36
CA ARG A 53 1.48 -10.54 10.31
C ARG A 53 1.28 -11.59 11.41
N ASP A 54 1.30 -12.87 11.09
CA ASP A 54 1.26 -13.95 12.09
C ASP A 54 2.51 -13.93 12.98
N TRP A 55 3.69 -13.72 12.37
CA TRP A 55 4.95 -13.53 13.10
C TRP A 55 4.91 -12.33 14.05
N LEU A 56 4.29 -11.21 13.64
CA LEU A 56 4.05 -10.04 14.48
C LEU A 56 3.07 -10.37 15.62
N ALA A 57 1.98 -11.06 15.35
CA ALA A 57 0.97 -11.44 16.34
C ALA A 57 1.52 -12.34 17.45
N ALA A 58 2.52 -13.17 17.14
CA ALA A 58 3.23 -13.96 18.13
C ALA A 58 4.10 -13.13 19.10
N ARG A 59 4.35 -11.85 18.79
CA ARG A 59 5.27 -10.96 19.53
C ARG A 59 4.60 -9.73 20.11
N LEU A 60 3.52 -9.26 19.49
CA LEU A 60 2.78 -8.06 19.87
C LEU A 60 1.27 -8.35 19.86
N PRO A 61 0.51 -7.78 20.81
CA PRO A 61 -0.94 -7.84 20.77
C PRO A 61 -1.44 -6.95 19.62
N LEU A 62 -1.74 -7.56 18.47
CA LEU A 62 -2.27 -6.83 17.33
C LEU A 62 -3.72 -6.41 17.57
N ASP A 63 -4.04 -5.19 17.14
CA ASP A 63 -5.39 -4.64 17.17
C ASP A 63 -6.09 -4.92 15.84
N GLU A 64 -7.28 -5.49 15.89
CA GLU A 64 -8.09 -5.82 14.71
C GLU A 64 -8.72 -4.59 14.05
N ARG A 65 -8.74 -3.43 14.74
CA ARG A 65 -9.28 -2.17 14.22
C ARG A 65 -8.31 -1.52 13.24
N ARG A 66 -7.96 -2.24 12.17
CA ARG A 66 -6.97 -1.87 11.16
C ARG A 66 -7.51 -1.01 10.03
N ILE A 67 -8.79 -0.66 10.07
CA ILE A 67 -9.41 0.23 9.08
C ILE A 67 -9.36 1.65 9.65
N LEU A 68 -8.51 2.49 9.08
CA LEU A 68 -8.42 3.91 9.38
C LEU A 68 -9.39 4.68 8.49
N GLU A 69 -10.50 5.11 9.08
CA GLU A 69 -11.46 6.05 8.47
C GLU A 69 -11.05 7.47 8.84
N TYR A 70 -11.04 8.39 7.87
CA TYR A 70 -10.70 9.79 8.10
C TYR A 70 -11.35 10.72 7.07
N GLU A 71 -11.58 11.97 7.46
CA GLU A 71 -12.02 13.03 6.57
C GLU A 71 -10.78 13.75 6.02
N GLU A 72 -10.56 13.68 4.71
CA GLU A 72 -9.56 14.49 4.02
C GLU A 72 -10.21 15.78 3.52
N ARG A 73 -9.63 16.93 3.89
CA ARG A 73 -10.07 18.25 3.47
C ARG A 73 -9.04 18.85 2.54
N ARG A 74 -9.47 19.17 1.33
CA ARG A 74 -8.66 19.84 0.31
C ARG A 74 -9.49 20.93 -0.34
N ASN A 75 -9.00 22.17 -0.30
CA ASN A 75 -9.75 23.33 -0.77
C ASN A 75 -11.12 23.46 -0.08
N ARG A 76 -12.22 23.45 -0.84
CA ARG A 76 -13.60 23.49 -0.33
C ARG A 76 -14.26 22.12 -0.22
N THR A 77 -13.54 21.03 -0.55
CA THR A 77 -14.09 19.68 -0.52
C THR A 77 -13.60 18.92 0.71
N ALA A 78 -14.52 18.15 1.29
CA ALA A 78 -14.25 17.21 2.37
C ALA A 78 -14.74 15.83 1.92
N GLN A 79 -13.87 14.83 2.00
CA GLN A 79 -14.19 13.47 1.57
C GLN A 79 -13.79 12.48 2.64
N MET A 80 -14.69 11.54 2.95
CA MET A 80 -14.37 10.41 3.80
C MET A 80 -13.55 9.40 3.02
N LYS A 81 -12.38 9.05 3.56
CA LYS A 81 -11.47 8.04 3.02
C LYS A 81 -11.27 6.92 4.03
N TYR A 82 -10.89 5.76 3.50
CA TYR A 82 -10.58 4.57 4.27
C TYR A 82 -9.19 4.09 3.86
N ARG A 83 -8.39 3.68 4.84
CA ARG A 83 -7.10 3.03 4.63
C ARG A 83 -7.03 1.76 5.46
N GLU A 84 -6.59 0.68 4.84
CA GLU A 84 -6.29 -0.57 5.52
C GLU A 84 -4.85 -0.53 5.98
N LEU A 85 -4.62 -0.84 7.26
CA LEU A 85 -3.30 -0.99 7.85
C LEU A 85 -2.94 -2.48 7.82
N ASP A 86 -1.76 -2.83 7.31
CA ASP A 86 -1.33 -4.23 7.22
C ASP A 86 -1.30 -4.86 8.63
N ALA A 87 -0.70 -4.16 9.60
CA ALA A 87 -0.89 -4.45 11.01
C ALA A 87 -0.85 -3.19 11.90
N LEU A 88 -1.53 -3.29 13.04
CA LEU A 88 -1.58 -2.27 14.08
C LEU A 88 -1.39 -2.95 15.44
N ALA A 89 -0.60 -2.34 16.33
CA ALA A 89 -0.55 -2.70 17.75
C ALA A 89 -0.68 -1.42 18.59
N ILE A 90 -1.40 -1.49 19.71
CA ILE A 90 -1.49 -0.37 20.65
C ILE A 90 -0.88 -0.83 21.97
N VAL A 91 0.32 -0.33 22.28
CA VAL A 91 1.08 -0.72 23.46
C VAL A 91 1.54 0.54 24.18
N ASP A 92 1.32 0.63 25.48
CA ASP A 92 1.72 1.78 26.32
C ASP A 92 1.28 3.15 25.76
N ASN A 93 0.06 3.19 25.23
CA ASN A 93 -0.56 4.37 24.60
C ASN A 93 0.19 4.89 23.35
N VAL A 94 0.97 4.00 22.72
CA VAL A 94 1.64 4.23 21.43
C VAL A 94 0.96 3.37 20.38
N ALA A 95 0.55 3.99 19.27
CA ALA A 95 0.09 3.24 18.11
C ALA A 95 1.30 2.85 17.25
N TRP A 96 1.51 1.55 17.08
CA TRP A 96 2.55 0.97 16.23
C TRP A 96 1.93 0.46 14.94
N VAL A 97 2.23 1.13 13.82
CA VAL A 97 1.76 0.75 12.48
C VAL A 97 2.86 0.00 11.76
N PHE A 98 2.49 -1.10 11.11
CA PHE A 98 3.39 -1.89 10.27
C PHE A 98 2.88 -1.88 8.84
N GLU A 99 3.75 -1.52 7.90
CA GLU A 99 3.55 -1.70 6.46
C GLU A 99 4.43 -2.87 6.01
N ILE A 100 3.86 -3.87 5.36
CA ILE A 100 4.55 -5.05 4.88
C ILE A 100 4.67 -4.97 3.36
N LYS A 101 5.89 -5.18 2.84
CA LYS A 101 6.15 -5.13 1.40
C LYS A 101 7.09 -6.25 0.99
N ALA A 102 6.69 -7.03 -0.01
CA ALA A 102 7.62 -7.85 -0.79
C ALA A 102 8.01 -7.10 -2.07
N SER A 103 9.30 -6.86 -2.29
CA SER A 103 9.76 -6.06 -3.44
C SER A 103 11.12 -6.52 -3.96
N ARG A 104 11.31 -6.36 -5.27
CA ARG A 104 12.60 -6.50 -5.98
C ARG A 104 13.31 -5.17 -6.19
N THR A 105 12.68 -4.07 -5.78
CA THR A 105 13.24 -2.71 -5.89
C THR A 105 13.16 -1.99 -4.56
N ALA A 106 14.28 -1.36 -4.19
CA ALA A 106 14.34 -0.53 -2.99
C ALA A 106 13.50 0.76 -3.13
N SER A 107 13.21 1.20 -4.36
CA SER A 107 12.38 2.39 -4.60
C SER A 107 10.94 2.26 -4.07
N ALA A 108 10.45 1.04 -3.82
CA ALA A 108 9.20 0.80 -3.10
C ALA A 108 9.19 1.45 -1.70
N LEU A 109 10.35 1.56 -1.04
CA LEU A 109 10.50 2.21 0.27
C LEU A 109 10.12 3.69 0.23
N ARG A 110 10.40 4.41 -0.86
CA ARG A 110 10.03 5.84 -0.98
C ARG A 110 8.52 6.03 -0.87
N ARG A 111 7.75 5.15 -1.52
CA ARG A 111 6.29 5.16 -1.47
C ARG A 111 5.77 4.73 -0.11
N ALA A 112 6.33 3.67 0.47
CA ALA A 112 5.97 3.20 1.80
C ALA A 112 6.21 4.27 2.88
N VAL A 113 7.35 4.98 2.82
CA VAL A 113 7.66 6.10 3.73
C VAL A 113 6.65 7.23 3.61
N ALA A 114 6.31 7.65 2.38
CA ALA A 114 5.30 8.69 2.18
C ALA A 114 3.93 8.27 2.73
N GLN A 115 3.51 7.04 2.44
CA GLN A 115 2.26 6.45 2.90
C GLN A 115 2.20 6.35 4.44
N LEU A 116 3.29 5.90 5.07
CA LEU A 116 3.37 5.79 6.53
C LEU A 116 3.43 7.15 7.22
N ASN A 117 4.14 8.13 6.67
CA ASN A 117 4.15 9.48 7.22
C ASN A 117 2.76 10.13 7.16
N GLU A 118 2.02 9.94 6.07
CA GLU A 118 0.61 10.36 5.98
C GLU A 118 -0.25 9.65 7.02
N THR A 119 -0.10 8.32 7.14
CA THR A 119 -0.82 7.50 8.12
C THR A 119 -0.52 7.95 9.54
N ARG A 120 0.74 8.28 9.85
CA ARG A 120 1.18 8.83 11.13
C ARG A 120 0.45 10.14 11.44
N GLN A 121 0.43 11.08 10.48
CA GLN A 121 -0.26 12.36 10.65
C GLN A 121 -1.73 12.20 10.98
N ILE A 122 -2.42 11.26 10.32
CA ILE A 122 -3.84 10.99 10.60
C ILE A 122 -4.01 10.33 11.97
N LEU A 123 -3.16 9.37 12.34
CA LEU A 123 -3.24 8.69 13.63
C LEU A 123 -2.90 9.59 14.82
N HIS A 124 -2.13 10.66 14.64
CA HIS A 124 -1.93 11.66 15.69
C HIS A 124 -3.21 12.38 16.11
N LEU A 125 -4.30 12.30 15.31
CA LEU A 125 -5.62 12.77 15.75
C LEU A 125 -6.23 11.87 16.84
N LEU A 126 -5.72 10.65 17.01
CA LEU A 126 -6.22 9.63 17.93
C LEU A 126 -5.23 9.31 19.05
N PHE A 127 -3.94 9.34 18.76
CA PHE A 127 -2.87 8.94 19.68
C PHE A 127 -1.82 10.03 19.81
N HIS A 128 -1.26 10.19 21.02
CA HIS A 128 -0.19 11.15 21.23
C HIS A 128 1.11 10.73 20.51
N ARG A 129 1.40 9.43 20.46
CA ARG A 129 2.63 8.85 19.90
C ARG A 129 2.29 7.79 18.88
N VAL A 130 2.95 7.84 17.73
CA VAL A 130 2.72 6.92 16.61
C VAL A 130 4.04 6.46 16.00
N GLY A 131 4.45 5.25 16.34
CA GLY A 131 5.60 4.58 15.72
C GLY A 131 5.19 3.89 14.43
N VAL A 132 6.02 3.99 13.39
CA VAL A 132 5.77 3.29 12.12
C VAL A 132 6.97 2.44 11.72
N THR A 133 6.69 1.27 11.14
CA THR A 133 7.71 0.29 10.76
C THR A 133 7.38 -0.29 9.40
N ILE A 134 8.38 -0.40 8.54
CA ILE A 134 8.30 -1.16 7.31
C ILE A 134 8.94 -2.53 7.55
N LEU A 135 8.20 -3.59 7.24
CA LEU A 135 8.75 -4.95 7.12
C LEU A 135 8.95 -5.21 5.63
N LEU A 136 10.20 -5.15 5.17
CA LEU A 136 10.54 -5.35 3.76
C LEU A 136 11.06 -6.77 3.56
N VAL A 137 10.35 -7.55 2.76
CA VAL A 137 10.82 -8.81 2.19
C VAL A 137 11.58 -8.51 0.91
N ASP A 138 12.88 -8.70 0.96
CA ASP A 138 13.78 -8.59 -0.18
C ASP A 138 13.60 -9.81 -1.10
N THR A 139 13.09 -9.55 -2.31
CA THR A 139 12.87 -10.57 -3.36
C THR A 139 13.83 -10.40 -4.54
N GLY A 140 14.98 -9.75 -4.33
CA GLY A 140 16.03 -9.57 -5.33
C GLY A 140 16.45 -8.11 -5.56
N ILE A 141 16.52 -7.31 -4.51
CA ILE A 141 17.10 -5.96 -4.55
C ILE A 141 18.62 -6.11 -4.74
N PRO A 142 19.24 -5.39 -5.69
CA PRO A 142 20.67 -5.47 -5.90
C PRO A 142 21.42 -4.97 -4.65
N ALA A 143 22.45 -5.71 -4.25
CA ALA A 143 23.26 -5.39 -3.07
C ALA A 143 24.05 -4.08 -3.28
N ASP A 144 24.54 -3.85 -4.50
CA ASP A 144 25.36 -2.70 -4.84
C ASP A 144 25.17 -2.25 -6.29
N THR A 145 25.84 -1.16 -6.64
CA THR A 145 25.89 -0.55 -7.97
C THR A 145 26.35 -1.55 -9.04
N ALA A 146 27.31 -2.42 -8.73
CA ALA A 146 27.86 -3.39 -9.69
C ALA A 146 26.85 -4.51 -9.99
N ALA A 147 26.13 -5.01 -8.99
CA ALA A 147 25.02 -5.94 -9.16
C ALA A 147 23.87 -5.32 -9.96
N ALA A 148 23.55 -4.05 -9.70
CA ALA A 148 22.54 -3.33 -10.47
C ALA A 148 22.94 -3.17 -11.95
N ASP A 149 24.22 -2.87 -12.21
CA ASP A 149 24.75 -2.72 -13.58
C ASP A 149 24.82 -4.08 -14.30
N ALA A 150 25.20 -5.15 -13.59
CA ALA A 150 25.17 -6.51 -14.13
C ALA A 150 23.75 -6.94 -14.54
N LEU A 151 22.73 -6.58 -13.75
CA LEU A 151 21.32 -6.81 -14.13
C LEU A 151 20.94 -6.05 -15.42
N MET A 152 21.45 -4.83 -15.60
CA MET A 152 21.23 -4.04 -16.83
C MET A 152 21.98 -4.60 -18.05
N MET A 153 23.01 -5.43 -17.85
CA MET A 153 23.75 -6.12 -18.91
C MET A 153 23.26 -7.55 -19.17
N SER A 154 22.26 -8.02 -18.42
CA SER A 154 21.69 -9.36 -18.59
C SER A 154 20.94 -9.50 -19.93
N GLU A 155 20.64 -10.75 -20.33
CA GLU A 155 19.88 -11.02 -21.56
C GLU A 155 18.50 -10.34 -21.57
N ARG A 156 17.94 -10.05 -20.39
CA ARG A 156 16.65 -9.39 -20.20
C ARG A 156 16.74 -8.33 -19.11
N PRO A 157 17.28 -7.14 -19.43
CA PRO A 157 17.45 -6.10 -18.44
C PRO A 157 16.09 -5.54 -18.00
N PRO A 158 15.95 -5.12 -16.73
CA PRO A 158 14.76 -4.42 -16.30
C PRO A 158 14.60 -3.09 -17.06
N PRO A 159 13.37 -2.57 -17.21
CA PRO A 159 13.10 -1.36 -18.00
C PRO A 159 13.78 -0.10 -17.43
N ARG A 160 14.16 -0.13 -16.16
CA ARG A 160 14.95 0.92 -15.49
C ARG A 160 15.97 0.26 -14.59
N ARG A 161 17.13 0.92 -14.46
CA ARG A 161 18.18 0.51 -13.53
C ARG A 161 17.61 0.40 -12.11
N PRO A 162 17.69 -0.77 -11.47
CA PRO A 162 17.25 -0.93 -10.10
C PRO A 162 18.18 -0.15 -9.15
N GLU A 163 17.60 0.58 -8.20
CA GLU A 163 18.37 1.26 -7.15
C GLU A 163 18.79 0.25 -6.08
N PRO A 164 20.10 0.14 -5.75
CA PRO A 164 20.57 -0.62 -4.60
C PRO A 164 19.98 -0.12 -3.29
N LEU A 165 19.81 -1.02 -2.32
CA LEU A 165 19.23 -0.65 -1.02
C LEU A 165 20.03 0.45 -0.32
N ALA A 166 21.36 0.38 -0.36
CA ALA A 166 22.24 1.36 0.27
C ALA A 166 22.04 2.78 -0.29
N GLU A 167 21.82 2.92 -1.61
CA GLU A 167 21.56 4.21 -2.25
C GLU A 167 20.20 4.80 -1.79
N VAL A 168 19.19 3.95 -1.63
CA VAL A 168 17.87 4.38 -1.13
C VAL A 168 17.94 4.78 0.34
N LEU A 169 18.65 4.03 1.19
CA LEU A 169 18.83 4.37 2.59
C LEU A 169 19.59 5.70 2.76
N ALA A 170 20.62 5.94 1.95
CA ALA A 170 21.32 7.22 1.94
C ALA A 170 20.41 8.39 1.51
N ALA A 171 19.48 8.15 0.59
CA ALA A 171 18.53 9.15 0.10
C ALA A 171 17.32 9.39 1.03
N LEU A 172 17.11 8.54 2.04
CA LEU A 172 15.99 8.60 2.97
C LEU A 172 16.52 8.59 4.41
N PRO A 173 17.06 9.71 4.92
CA PRO A 173 17.69 9.76 6.24
C PRO A 173 16.71 9.47 7.39
N GLN A 174 15.41 9.60 7.16
CA GLN A 174 14.39 9.17 8.13
C GLN A 174 14.29 7.65 8.28
N LEU A 175 14.81 6.84 7.34
CA LEU A 175 14.76 5.39 7.44
C LEU A 175 15.85 4.90 8.39
N ARG A 176 15.43 4.22 9.45
CA ARG A 176 16.32 3.57 10.40
C ARG A 176 16.23 2.07 10.25
N LEU A 177 17.28 1.47 9.71
CA LEU A 177 17.45 0.03 9.71
C LEU A 177 17.58 -0.47 11.16
N ILE A 178 16.74 -1.42 11.54
CA ILE A 178 16.73 -2.06 12.86
C ILE A 178 16.94 -3.57 12.68
N SER A 179 17.58 -4.20 13.66
CA SER A 179 17.81 -5.65 13.69
C SER A 179 16.65 -6.42 14.31
N ASP A 180 15.86 -5.76 15.15
CA ASP A 180 14.83 -6.39 15.95
C ASP A 180 13.70 -5.42 16.30
N LEU A 181 12.55 -5.98 16.65
CA LEU A 181 11.34 -5.24 17.00
C LEU A 181 11.49 -4.36 18.25
N ASN A 182 12.38 -4.68 19.18
CA ASN A 182 12.54 -3.89 20.41
C ASN A 182 13.40 -2.64 20.17
N ALA A 183 14.18 -2.61 19.10
CA ALA A 183 14.97 -1.45 18.68
C ALA A 183 14.16 -0.33 17.99
N ARG A 184 12.84 -0.52 17.81
CA ARG A 184 11.95 0.46 17.16
C ARG A 184 11.94 1.80 17.89
N SER A 185 11.92 2.88 17.12
CA SER A 185 11.68 4.24 17.60
C SER A 185 10.24 4.66 17.34
N GLU A 186 9.66 5.37 18.31
CA GLU A 186 8.35 6.06 18.17
C GLU A 186 8.49 7.51 17.67
N ALA A 187 9.71 7.97 17.37
CA ALA A 187 9.95 9.35 16.97
C ALA A 187 9.32 9.69 15.61
N ASP A 188 8.68 10.86 15.53
CA ASP A 188 7.91 11.31 14.36
C ASP A 188 8.76 11.57 13.11
N ASP A 189 10.06 11.75 13.28
CA ASP A 189 11.04 11.98 12.20
C ASP A 189 11.69 10.67 11.70
N GLN A 190 11.35 9.52 12.31
CA GLN A 190 11.97 8.23 12.02
C GLN A 190 10.94 7.22 11.48
N VAL A 191 11.33 6.43 10.48
CA VAL A 191 10.60 5.26 10.00
C VAL A 191 11.49 4.06 10.20
N ASN A 192 11.05 3.09 11.02
CA ASN A 192 11.82 1.89 11.26
C ASN A 192 11.76 0.97 10.04
N LEU A 193 12.84 0.30 9.71
CA LEU A 193 12.91 -0.68 8.62
C LEU A 193 13.50 -1.98 9.16
N LEU A 194 12.76 -3.07 9.03
CA LEU A 194 13.22 -4.43 9.30
C LEU A 194 13.23 -5.22 7.99
N LEU A 195 14.36 -5.87 7.71
CA LEU A 195 14.57 -6.63 6.47
C LEU A 195 14.34 -8.11 6.72
N PHE A 196 13.70 -8.76 5.76
CA PHE A 196 13.52 -10.20 5.67
C PHE A 196 13.98 -10.66 4.30
N SER A 197 14.65 -11.79 4.24
CA SER A 197 14.92 -12.53 3.01
C SER A 197 13.73 -13.42 2.65
N VAL A 198 13.70 -13.93 1.42
CA VAL A 198 12.74 -14.99 1.04
C VAL A 198 12.92 -16.23 1.91
N ASP A 199 14.16 -16.57 2.26
CA ASP A 199 14.47 -17.71 3.14
C ASP A 199 13.89 -17.53 4.54
N ASP A 200 13.88 -16.29 5.06
CA ASP A 200 13.21 -16.00 6.33
C ASP A 200 11.70 -16.29 6.24
N ILE A 201 11.05 -15.92 5.13
CA ILE A 201 9.62 -16.20 4.93
C ILE A 201 9.38 -17.70 4.77
N ILE A 202 10.23 -18.41 4.03
CA ILE A 202 10.18 -19.88 3.92
C ILE A 202 10.31 -20.52 5.31
N ALA A 203 11.23 -20.03 6.15
CA ALA A 203 11.41 -20.54 7.50
C ALA A 203 10.20 -20.29 8.41
N LEU A 204 9.37 -19.26 8.13
CA LEU A 204 8.17 -18.97 8.90
C LEU A 204 6.99 -19.90 8.57
N VAL A 205 6.78 -20.20 7.29
CA VAL A 205 5.53 -20.87 6.86
C VAL A 205 5.74 -22.14 6.04
N GLY A 206 6.96 -22.47 5.63
CA GLY A 206 7.26 -23.59 4.72
C GLY A 206 7.14 -23.20 3.24
N ALA A 207 8.01 -23.77 2.40
CA ALA A 207 8.08 -23.44 0.98
C ALA A 207 6.82 -23.89 0.21
N GLU A 208 6.19 -24.99 0.63
CA GLU A 208 4.97 -25.56 0.06
C GLU A 208 3.73 -24.65 0.21
N HIS A 209 3.81 -23.66 1.09
CA HIS A 209 2.77 -22.67 1.33
C HIS A 209 2.99 -21.35 0.58
N LEU A 210 4.07 -21.26 -0.22
CA LEU A 210 4.50 -20.05 -0.90
C LEU A 210 4.51 -20.23 -2.42
N ALA A 211 4.05 -19.20 -3.10
CA ALA A 211 4.08 -19.08 -4.56
C ALA A 211 5.48 -18.66 -5.03
N LEU A 212 6.48 -19.55 -4.94
CA LEU A 212 7.89 -19.22 -5.21
C LEU A 212 8.26 -19.18 -6.70
N ASN A 213 7.44 -19.74 -7.59
CA ASN A 213 7.71 -19.84 -9.02
C ASN A 213 7.37 -18.54 -9.77
N TRP A 214 7.85 -17.38 -9.29
CA TRP A 214 7.57 -16.08 -9.93
C TRP A 214 8.56 -15.71 -11.03
N GLU A 215 9.63 -16.49 -11.24
CA GLU A 215 10.58 -16.26 -12.35
C GLU A 215 9.92 -16.48 -13.72
N GLU A 216 8.91 -17.37 -13.78
CA GLU A 216 8.14 -17.63 -15.01
C GLU A 216 7.19 -16.48 -15.37
N ASP A 217 6.67 -15.75 -14.38
CA ASP A 217 5.83 -14.57 -14.61
C ASP A 217 6.63 -13.38 -15.15
N ASP A 218 7.92 -13.31 -14.81
CA ASP A 218 8.86 -12.32 -15.35
C ASP A 218 9.21 -12.60 -16.83
N MET A 219 8.75 -13.73 -17.40
CA MET A 219 8.88 -14.06 -18.84
C MET A 219 7.74 -13.51 -19.71
N PHE A 220 6.65 -13.01 -19.12
CA PHE A 220 5.57 -12.38 -19.87
C PHE A 220 5.91 -10.91 -20.16
N ASP A 221 6.24 -10.63 -21.42
CA ASP A 221 6.41 -9.27 -21.91
C ASP A 221 5.06 -8.56 -22.00
N ASP A 222 4.88 -7.48 -21.23
CA ASP A 222 3.69 -6.63 -21.32
C ASP A 222 3.64 -5.83 -22.65
N SER A 223 4.71 -5.84 -23.45
CA SER A 223 4.78 -5.20 -24.77
C SER A 223 4.02 -5.96 -25.88
N GLU A 224 3.70 -7.25 -25.67
CA GLU A 224 2.92 -8.07 -26.61
C GLU A 224 1.40 -7.93 -26.43
N LEU A 225 0.94 -7.12 -25.48
CA LEU A 225 -0.48 -6.95 -25.20
C LEU A 225 -1.07 -5.78 -26.00
N GLU A 226 -2.19 -6.03 -26.68
CA GLU A 226 -2.94 -4.98 -27.36
C GLU A 226 -3.24 -3.83 -26.39
N PRO A 227 -3.03 -2.56 -26.82
CA PRO A 227 -3.39 -1.42 -26.00
C PRO A 227 -4.89 -1.50 -25.66
N PRO A 228 -5.29 -1.11 -24.44
CA PRO A 228 -6.69 -1.10 -24.08
C PRO A 228 -7.47 -0.34 -25.15
N PRO A 229 -8.67 -0.81 -25.54
CA PRO A 229 -9.48 -0.11 -26.52
C PRO A 229 -9.62 1.35 -26.08
N PRO A 230 -9.46 2.32 -27.00
CA PRO A 230 -9.55 3.73 -26.65
C PRO A 230 -10.87 3.94 -25.92
N ALA A 231 -10.79 4.54 -24.72
CA ALA A 231 -11.96 4.84 -23.93
C ALA A 231 -12.98 5.54 -24.84
N SER A 232 -14.12 4.90 -25.05
CA SER A 232 -15.23 5.51 -25.78
C SER A 232 -15.52 6.85 -25.13
N LEU A 233 -15.59 7.91 -25.94
CA LEU A 233 -15.79 9.32 -25.61
C LEU A 233 -17.15 9.62 -24.93
N PHE A 234 -17.46 8.90 -23.86
CA PHE A 234 -18.39 9.30 -22.82
C PHE A 234 -17.59 9.47 -21.52
N ALA A 235 -16.47 10.19 -21.61
CA ALA A 235 -15.81 10.77 -20.45
C ALA A 235 -16.49 12.12 -20.17
N SER A 236 -17.30 12.16 -19.11
CA SER A 236 -17.61 13.42 -18.44
C SER A 236 -16.27 13.99 -17.96
N SER A 237 -15.77 14.98 -18.69
CA SER A 237 -14.72 15.88 -18.24
C SER A 237 -15.25 16.64 -17.04
N GLY A 238 -14.84 16.23 -15.84
CA GLY A 238 -14.98 17.06 -14.64
C GLY A 238 -13.86 18.07 -14.61
N ASP A 239 -14.04 19.18 -15.33
CA ASP A 239 -13.48 20.46 -14.92
C ASP A 239 -14.60 21.22 -14.21
N ASP A 240 -14.30 21.71 -13.02
CA ASP A 240 -15.20 22.50 -12.17
C ASP A 240 -15.56 23.80 -12.91
N ASP A 241 -16.83 23.95 -13.27
CA ASP A 241 -17.52 25.23 -13.31
C ASP A 241 -18.95 25.01 -12.79
N ASP A 242 -19.44 26.04 -12.11
CA ASP A 242 -20.61 26.08 -11.25
C ASP A 242 -21.94 25.51 -11.80
N ASP A 243 -22.81 25.22 -10.85
CA ASP A 243 -24.27 25.03 -10.91
C ASP A 243 -24.82 23.62 -11.21
N ASP A 244 -25.47 23.08 -10.16
CA ASP A 244 -26.76 22.39 -10.20
C ASP A 244 -27.22 21.89 -11.58
N ASP A 245 -26.80 20.69 -12.00
CA ASP A 245 -27.69 19.71 -12.64
C ASP A 245 -26.92 18.41 -12.97
N ASN A 246 -26.92 17.48 -12.03
CA ASN A 246 -26.59 16.09 -12.35
C ASN A 246 -27.60 15.59 -13.42
N PRO A 247 -27.17 15.09 -14.59
CA PRO A 247 -28.07 14.62 -15.66
C PRO A 247 -29.03 13.50 -15.20
N LEU A 248 -28.65 12.74 -14.17
CA LEU A 248 -29.51 11.75 -13.55
C LEU A 248 -30.67 12.40 -12.76
N ALA A 249 -30.42 13.53 -12.08
CA ALA A 249 -31.44 14.26 -11.32
C ALA A 249 -32.42 15.01 -12.23
N ALA A 250 -31.98 15.44 -13.41
CA ALA A 250 -32.85 16.00 -14.45
C ALA A 250 -33.74 14.92 -15.10
N ALA A 251 -33.20 13.72 -15.34
CA ALA A 251 -33.95 12.60 -15.89
C ALA A 251 -35.04 12.09 -14.93
N LEU A 252 -34.76 12.02 -13.63
CA LEU A 252 -35.72 11.60 -12.61
C LEU A 252 -36.85 12.63 -12.41
N ARG A 253 -36.54 13.93 -12.45
CA ARG A 253 -37.56 15.00 -12.46
C ARG A 253 -38.46 14.94 -13.69
N LYS A 254 -37.89 14.65 -14.87
CA LYS A 254 -38.64 14.52 -16.13
C LYS A 254 -39.51 13.25 -16.17
N ALA A 255 -39.14 12.21 -15.42
CA ALA A 255 -39.90 10.98 -15.25
C ALA A 255 -40.98 11.05 -14.15
N GLY A 256 -41.11 12.17 -13.44
CA GLY A 256 -42.19 12.40 -12.45
C GLY A 256 -42.11 11.55 -11.18
N LEU A 257 -40.97 10.91 -10.92
CA LEU A 257 -40.75 10.11 -9.72
C LEU A 257 -39.99 10.95 -8.69
N ARG A 258 -40.67 11.28 -7.59
CA ARG A 258 -40.08 11.87 -6.38
C ARG A 258 -39.56 10.78 -5.47
#